data_AF-A0A7S0QFG1-F1
#
_entry.id   AF-A0A7S0QFG1-F1
#
_cell.length_a   1.000
_cell.length_b   1.000
_cell.length_c   1.000
_cell.angle_alpha   90.00
_cell.angle_beta   90.00
_cell.angle_gamma   90.00
#
_symmetry.space_group_name_H-M   'P 1'
#
loop_
_entity.id
_entity.type
_entity.pdbx_description
1 polymer ?
#
loop_
_entity_poly.entity_id
_entity_poly.type
_entity_poly.pdbx_seq_one_letter_code
_entity_poly.pdbx_strand_id
1 'polypeptide(L)'
;GGARPDPVVSLTGAVVALLEVEDECRQAGRAELLSPIVAQTCLWYLQRWGQTYLFPQSSERAPVSATLLAAYGPGPGGEAVLAFLVSRAHTALAIWSSEEEVLSAAASLLLSLACRKAVARVLLAMQGWLSLSRTLVEQLGRPPAGTSLLPPATLGQVMQALCVSVAAAEAGEQRQAMLVELICPPRDHLAALLAQVRASPGAAGQVLVSGPGGEALLRSIHMLQGAARAADFFTYDSVFELVAPVLEILPQVLEHTVEHHDLTAAVVQLYVAVAEAQVSYLSAAQTGRFNGACLQLL
;
A
#
# COMPACT_ATOMS: atom_id res chain seq x y z
N GLY A 1 -0.65 45.28 -16.25
CA GLY A 1 -1.22 44.12 -16.95
C GLY A 1 -0.93 42.89 -16.12
N GLY A 2 -1.92 42.38 -15.40
CA GLY A 2 -1.78 41.14 -14.63
C GLY A 2 -1.97 39.96 -15.57
N ALA A 3 -1.01 39.04 -15.63
CA ALA A 3 -1.15 37.81 -16.39
C ALA A 3 -2.37 37.04 -15.84
N ARG A 4 -3.30 36.65 -16.73
CA ARG A 4 -4.43 35.79 -16.36
C ARG A 4 -3.86 34.48 -15.81
N PRO A 5 -4.30 34.01 -14.63
CA PRO A 5 -3.76 32.79 -14.04
C PRO A 5 -4.05 31.61 -14.99
N ASP A 6 -3.10 30.67 -15.05
CA ASP A 6 -3.25 29.48 -15.88
C ASP A 6 -4.52 28.72 -15.45
N PRO A 7 -5.44 28.41 -16.37
CA PRO A 7 -6.74 27.85 -16.03
C PRO A 7 -6.63 26.44 -15.43
N VAL A 8 -5.62 25.65 -15.82
CA VAL A 8 -5.40 24.30 -15.28
C VAL A 8 -4.90 24.40 -13.85
N VAL A 9 -3.97 25.32 -13.61
CA VAL A 9 -3.47 25.60 -12.25
C VAL A 9 -4.60 26.12 -11.36
N SER A 10 -5.45 27.00 -11.89
CA SER A 10 -6.59 27.58 -11.16
C SER A 10 -7.63 26.53 -10.80
N LEU A 11 -7.97 25.62 -11.72
CA LEU A 11 -8.90 24.52 -11.46
C LEU A 11 -8.37 23.57 -10.38
N THR A 12 -7.08 23.23 -10.45
CA THR A 12 -6.44 22.36 -9.46
C THR A 12 -6.44 23.04 -8.08
N GLY A 13 -6.16 24.34 -8.03
CA GLY A 13 -6.25 25.14 -6.80
C GLY A 13 -7.64 25.14 -6.19
N ALA A 14 -8.71 25.15 -6.99
CA ALA A 14 -10.08 25.05 -6.49
C ALA A 14 -10.38 23.69 -5.84
N VAL A 15 -9.84 22.59 -6.38
CA VAL A 15 -9.97 21.26 -5.78
C VAL A 15 -9.17 21.16 -4.48
N VAL A 16 -7.98 21.77 -4.43
CA VAL A 16 -7.19 21.86 -3.19
C VAL A 16 -7.97 22.63 -2.11
N ALA A 17 -8.56 23.77 -2.46
CA ALA A 17 -9.38 24.54 -1.53
C ALA A 17 -10.58 23.74 -0.98
N LEU A 18 -11.20 22.89 -1.81
CA LEU A 18 -12.27 22.00 -1.34
C LEU A 18 -11.77 20.99 -0.29
N LEU A 19 -10.56 20.46 -0.46
CA LEU A 19 -9.93 19.55 0.50
C LEU A 19 -9.43 20.26 1.77
N GLU A 20 -9.12 21.55 1.68
CA GLU A 20 -8.80 22.37 2.86
C GLU A 20 -10.06 22.63 3.71
N VAL A 21 -11.22 22.82 3.08
CA VAL A 21 -12.51 22.91 3.79
C VAL A 21 -12.81 21.63 4.59
N GLU A 22 -12.44 20.45 4.05
CA GLU A 22 -12.56 19.18 4.78
C GLU A 22 -11.75 19.19 6.09
N ASP A 23 -10.52 19.71 6.04
CA ASP A 23 -9.68 19.87 7.23
C ASP A 23 -10.25 20.87 8.23
N GLU A 24 -10.75 22.00 7.75
CA GLU A 24 -11.36 23.03 8.59
C GLU A 24 -12.60 22.50 9.33
N CYS A 25 -13.50 21.82 8.62
CA CYS A 25 -14.68 21.18 9.21
C CYS A 25 -14.27 20.18 10.30
N ARG A 26 -13.23 19.37 10.05
CA ARG A 26 -12.72 18.42 11.04
C ARG A 26 -12.13 19.13 12.26
N GLN A 27 -11.30 20.14 12.07
CA GLN A 27 -10.69 20.90 13.18
C GLN A 27 -11.76 21.60 14.02
N ALA A 28 -12.88 22.00 13.41
CA ALA A 28 -14.05 22.57 14.10
C ALA A 28 -14.94 21.52 14.79
N GLY A 29 -14.58 20.23 14.75
CA GLY A 29 -15.40 19.14 15.30
C GLY A 29 -16.72 18.96 14.56
N ARG A 30 -16.74 19.23 13.25
CA ARG A 30 -17.90 19.13 12.34
C ARG A 30 -17.70 18.04 11.28
N ALA A 31 -17.02 16.95 11.65
CA ALA A 31 -16.72 15.86 10.72
C ALA A 31 -18.00 15.18 10.18
N GLU A 32 -19.11 15.25 10.93
CA GLU A 32 -20.43 14.76 10.53
C GLU A 32 -21.03 15.48 9.32
N LEU A 33 -20.51 16.66 8.96
CA LEU A 33 -20.91 17.40 7.77
C LEU A 33 -20.14 16.98 6.51
N LEU A 34 -19.10 16.16 6.67
CA LEU A 34 -18.27 15.71 5.56
C LEU A 34 -18.96 14.59 4.80
N SER A 35 -18.82 14.60 3.48
CA SER A 35 -19.36 13.56 2.61
C SER A 35 -18.26 12.59 2.19
N PRO A 36 -18.38 11.28 2.47
CA PRO A 36 -17.41 10.29 2.02
C PRO A 36 -17.33 10.23 0.48
N ILE A 37 -18.46 10.45 -0.20
CA ILE A 37 -18.51 10.50 -1.67
C ILE A 37 -17.67 11.67 -2.21
N VAL A 38 -17.69 12.82 -1.53
CA VAL A 38 -16.85 13.98 -1.92
C VAL A 38 -15.37 13.64 -1.71
N ALA A 39 -15.00 13.09 -0.55
CA ALA A 39 -13.62 12.68 -0.27
C ALA A 39 -13.10 11.66 -1.31
N GLN A 40 -13.88 10.61 -1.58
CA GLN A 40 -13.58 9.60 -2.61
C GLN A 40 -13.41 10.24 -3.99
N THR A 41 -14.33 11.12 -4.40
CA THR A 41 -14.29 11.78 -5.71
C THR A 41 -13.06 12.69 -5.84
N CYS A 42 -12.70 13.41 -4.79
CA CYS A 42 -11.50 14.23 -4.75
C CYS A 42 -10.23 13.37 -4.87
N LEU A 43 -10.13 12.27 -4.12
CA LEU A 43 -8.98 11.34 -4.21
C LEU A 43 -8.85 10.72 -5.61
N TRP A 44 -9.97 10.28 -6.19
CA TRP A 44 -10.05 9.78 -7.57
C TRP A 44 -9.62 10.82 -8.62
N TYR A 45 -9.98 12.09 -8.41
CA TYR A 45 -9.55 13.18 -9.27
C TYR A 45 -8.04 13.41 -9.13
N LEU A 46 -7.55 13.51 -7.89
CA LEU A 46 -6.13 13.70 -7.58
C LEU A 46 -5.26 12.57 -8.14
N GLN A 47 -5.76 11.33 -8.15
CA GLN A 47 -5.08 10.19 -8.76
C GLN A 47 -4.87 10.42 -10.26
N ARG A 48 -5.94 10.68 -11.01
CA ARG A 48 -5.84 10.94 -12.46
C ARG A 48 -5.01 12.17 -12.78
N TRP A 49 -5.23 13.22 -12.01
CA TRP A 49 -4.50 14.47 -12.14
C TRP A 49 -3.01 14.24 -11.91
N GLY A 50 -2.64 13.54 -10.83
CA GLY A 50 -1.27 13.22 -10.47
C GLY A 50 -0.59 12.34 -11.49
N GLN A 51 -1.30 11.42 -12.14
CA GLN A 51 -0.74 10.62 -13.25
C GLN A 51 -0.41 11.46 -14.49
N THR A 52 -1.14 12.55 -14.71
CA THR A 52 -1.08 13.34 -15.95
C THR A 52 -0.17 14.57 -15.81
N TYR A 53 -0.33 15.34 -14.73
CA TYR A 53 0.24 16.68 -14.59
C TYR A 53 1.45 16.74 -13.66
N LEU A 54 1.60 15.79 -12.72
CA LEU A 54 2.75 15.78 -11.82
C LEU A 54 3.98 15.24 -12.53
N PHE A 55 5.11 15.94 -12.43
CA PHE A 55 6.38 15.61 -13.08
C PHE A 55 6.20 15.25 -14.57
N PRO A 56 5.62 16.15 -15.38
CA PRO A 56 5.37 15.87 -16.78
C PRO A 56 6.70 15.78 -17.54
N GLN A 57 6.79 14.83 -18.46
CA GLN A 57 7.96 14.68 -19.33
C GLN A 57 7.83 15.64 -20.50
N SER A 58 8.56 16.76 -20.45
CA SER A 58 8.68 17.65 -21.60
C SER A 58 9.58 17.03 -22.66
N SER A 59 9.15 17.04 -23.91
CA SER A 59 9.96 16.62 -25.05
C SER A 59 9.81 17.62 -26.19
N GLU A 60 10.75 17.62 -27.15
CA GLU A 60 10.69 18.51 -28.32
C GLU A 60 9.39 18.35 -29.13
N ARG A 61 8.76 17.16 -29.10
CA ARG A 61 7.52 16.86 -29.81
C ARG A 61 6.25 17.18 -29.01
N ALA A 62 6.37 17.33 -27.70
CA ALA A 62 5.27 17.65 -26.79
C ALA A 62 5.78 18.62 -25.71
N PRO A 63 5.98 19.90 -26.06
CA PRO A 63 6.46 20.89 -25.11
C PRO A 63 5.39 21.16 -24.05
N VAL A 64 5.79 21.11 -22.78
CA VAL A 64 4.94 21.49 -21.65
C VAL A 64 5.08 22.99 -21.40
N SER A 65 3.99 23.68 -21.07
CA SER A 65 4.06 25.11 -20.78
C SER A 65 4.99 25.40 -19.59
N ALA A 66 5.72 26.52 -19.66
CA ALA A 66 6.64 26.91 -18.59
C ALA A 66 5.93 27.05 -17.23
N THR A 67 4.68 27.52 -17.24
CA THR A 67 3.85 27.65 -16.03
C THR A 67 3.54 26.30 -15.40
N LEU A 68 3.17 25.29 -16.19
CA LEU A 68 2.90 23.94 -15.69
C LEU A 68 4.19 23.25 -15.23
N LEU A 69 5.32 23.46 -15.91
CA LEU A 69 6.61 22.95 -15.47
C LEU A 69 7.07 23.59 -14.15
N ALA A 70 6.86 24.90 -13.98
CA ALA A 70 7.19 25.57 -12.73
C ALA A 70 6.31 25.09 -11.56
N ALA A 71 5.01 24.85 -11.81
CA ALA A 71 4.07 24.42 -10.78
C ALA A 71 4.18 22.92 -10.44
N TYR A 72 4.34 22.07 -11.45
CA TYR A 72 4.17 20.61 -11.31
C TYR A 72 5.36 19.80 -11.82
N GLY A 73 6.38 20.44 -12.39
CA GLY A 73 7.61 19.80 -12.84
C GLY A 73 8.52 19.32 -11.70
N PRO A 74 9.61 18.62 -12.06
CA PRO A 74 10.64 18.26 -11.09
C PRO A 74 11.21 19.51 -10.42
N GLY A 75 11.19 19.55 -9.09
CA GLY A 75 11.61 20.70 -8.29
C GLY A 75 10.59 21.09 -7.22
N PRO A 76 10.79 22.23 -6.52
CA PRO A 76 10.07 22.55 -5.29
C PRO A 76 8.54 22.59 -5.44
N GLY A 77 8.03 23.09 -6.58
CA GLY A 77 6.58 23.16 -6.84
C GLY A 77 5.95 21.78 -6.93
N GLY A 78 6.48 20.92 -7.79
CA GLY A 78 5.97 19.56 -7.94
C GLY A 78 6.22 18.69 -6.70
N GLU A 79 7.34 18.87 -6.00
CA GLU A 79 7.62 18.19 -4.73
C GLU A 79 6.61 18.58 -3.64
N ALA A 80 6.26 19.87 -3.54
CA ALA A 80 5.22 20.33 -2.61
C ALA A 80 3.85 19.74 -2.94
N VAL A 81 3.49 19.68 -4.22
CA VAL A 81 2.24 19.04 -4.65
C VAL A 81 2.26 17.54 -4.36
N LEU A 82 3.37 16.85 -4.62
CA LEU A 82 3.50 15.43 -4.29
C LEU A 82 3.36 15.19 -2.78
N ALA A 83 3.98 16.03 -1.95
CA ALA A 83 3.83 15.97 -0.50
C ALA A 83 2.37 16.20 -0.06
N PHE A 84 1.67 17.15 -0.70
CA PHE A 84 0.24 17.35 -0.49
C PHE A 84 -0.57 16.09 -0.83
N LEU A 85 -0.35 15.46 -1.98
CA LEU A 85 -1.06 14.24 -2.38
C LEU A 85 -0.86 13.10 -1.37
N VAL A 86 0.38 12.89 -0.92
CA VAL A 86 0.70 11.88 0.11
C VAL A 86 0.02 12.22 1.43
N SER A 87 0.04 13.50 1.85
CA SER A 87 -0.65 13.97 3.06
C SER A 87 -2.17 13.77 2.98
N ARG A 88 -2.78 13.97 1.81
CA ARG A 88 -4.22 13.75 1.61
C ARG A 88 -4.58 12.27 1.74
N ALA A 89 -3.81 11.38 1.12
CA ALA A 89 -4.03 9.94 1.26
C ALA A 89 -3.87 9.47 2.72
N HIS A 90 -2.84 9.96 3.43
CA HIS A 90 -2.67 9.71 4.87
C HIS A 90 -3.88 10.14 5.71
N THR A 91 -4.32 11.37 5.46
CA THR A 91 -5.47 11.95 6.16
C THR A 91 -6.72 11.12 5.90
N ALA A 92 -6.90 10.67 4.66
CA ALA A 92 -8.01 9.82 4.29
C ALA A 92 -7.97 8.46 5.01
N LEU A 93 -6.80 7.79 5.02
CA LEU A 93 -6.62 6.52 5.73
C LEU A 93 -6.88 6.65 7.24
N ALA A 94 -6.52 7.78 7.84
CA ALA A 94 -6.67 8.00 9.28
C ALA A 94 -8.11 8.32 9.71
N ILE A 95 -8.85 9.08 8.89
CA ILE A 95 -10.18 9.60 9.27
C ILE A 95 -11.30 8.69 8.79
N TRP A 96 -11.18 8.18 7.57
CA TRP A 96 -12.25 7.45 6.88
C TRP A 96 -12.11 5.94 7.04
N SER A 97 -11.65 5.48 8.20
CA SER A 97 -11.36 4.06 8.46
C SER A 97 -12.58 3.13 8.38
N SER A 98 -13.79 3.68 8.47
CA SER A 98 -15.05 2.97 8.23
C SER A 98 -15.52 2.97 6.77
N GLU A 99 -14.94 3.82 5.92
CA GLU A 99 -15.42 4.04 4.55
C GLU A 99 -14.51 3.35 3.53
N GLU A 100 -14.79 2.08 3.25
CA GLU A 100 -13.96 1.22 2.40
C GLU A 100 -13.65 1.85 1.02
N GLU A 101 -14.62 2.51 0.41
CA GLU A 101 -14.43 3.15 -0.90
C GLU A 101 -13.46 4.34 -0.85
N VAL A 102 -13.46 5.11 0.26
CA VAL A 102 -12.52 6.23 0.46
C VAL A 102 -11.11 5.68 0.69
N LEU A 103 -10.99 4.63 1.50
CA LEU A 103 -9.73 3.96 1.77
C LEU A 103 -9.11 3.37 0.49
N SER A 104 -9.94 2.71 -0.32
CA SER A 104 -9.54 2.16 -1.62
C SER A 104 -9.08 3.27 -2.58
N ALA A 105 -9.76 4.42 -2.62
CA ALA A 105 -9.35 5.57 -3.41
C ALA A 105 -8.01 6.17 -2.92
N ALA A 106 -7.81 6.24 -1.60
CA ALA A 106 -6.56 6.72 -1.00
C ALA A 106 -5.38 5.78 -1.31
N ALA A 107 -5.56 4.47 -1.17
CA ALA A 107 -4.55 3.49 -1.51
C ALA A 107 -4.24 3.46 -3.02
N SER A 108 -5.26 3.61 -3.87
CA SER A 108 -5.11 3.72 -5.32
C SER A 108 -4.34 4.97 -5.74
N LEU A 109 -4.56 6.10 -5.06
CA LEU A 109 -3.75 7.32 -5.24
C LEU A 109 -2.28 7.03 -4.92
N LEU A 110 -1.97 6.47 -3.74
CA LEU A 110 -0.60 6.15 -3.33
C LEU A 110 0.08 5.19 -4.32
N LEU A 111 -0.60 4.13 -4.73
CA LEU A 111 -0.09 3.17 -5.71
C LEU A 111 0.20 3.84 -7.05
N SER A 112 -0.71 4.69 -7.54
CA SER A 112 -0.52 5.39 -8.82
C SER A 112 0.72 6.31 -8.83
N LEU A 113 1.05 6.91 -7.68
CA LEU A 113 2.24 7.72 -7.51
C LEU A 113 3.49 6.83 -7.47
N ALA A 114 3.45 5.73 -6.72
CA ALA A 114 4.56 4.78 -6.60
C ALA A 114 4.91 4.07 -7.91
N CYS A 115 3.94 3.77 -8.78
CA CYS A 115 4.20 3.14 -10.07
C CYS A 115 5.02 4.02 -11.03
N ARG A 116 5.08 5.34 -10.81
CA ARG A 116 5.80 6.27 -11.68
C ARG A 116 7.22 6.45 -11.15
N LYS A 117 8.21 5.81 -11.80
CA LYS A 117 9.63 5.81 -11.36
C LYS A 117 10.18 7.18 -10.97
N ALA A 118 9.89 8.24 -11.73
CA ALA A 118 10.33 9.60 -11.42
C ALA A 118 9.72 10.15 -10.13
N VAL A 119 8.43 9.87 -9.89
CA VAL A 119 7.71 10.24 -8.67
C VAL A 119 8.20 9.40 -7.48
N ALA A 120 8.32 8.09 -7.67
CA ALA A 120 8.78 7.15 -6.66
C ALA A 120 10.16 7.50 -6.10
N ARG A 121 11.11 7.95 -6.92
CA ARG A 121 12.42 8.43 -6.43
C ARG A 121 12.29 9.53 -5.38
N VAL A 122 11.39 10.49 -5.62
CA VAL A 122 11.13 11.58 -4.68
C VAL A 122 10.36 11.06 -3.46
N LEU A 123 9.40 10.15 -3.65
CA LEU A 123 8.67 9.52 -2.55
C LEU A 123 9.61 8.86 -1.54
N LEU A 124 10.61 8.10 -2.00
CA LEU A 124 11.54 7.38 -1.12
C LEU A 124 12.34 8.30 -0.18
N ALA A 125 12.52 9.57 -0.53
CA ALA A 125 13.21 10.55 0.31
C ALA A 125 12.24 11.35 1.22
N MET A 126 10.94 11.20 1.03
CA MET A 126 9.94 12.05 1.67
C MET A 126 9.53 11.53 3.05
N GLN A 127 9.56 12.41 4.05
CA GLN A 127 9.17 12.07 5.42
C GLN A 127 7.75 11.52 5.53
N GLY A 128 6.81 12.05 4.75
CA GLY A 128 5.43 11.53 4.71
C GLY A 128 5.35 10.08 4.24
N TRP A 129 6.19 9.68 3.29
CA TRP A 129 6.24 8.30 2.79
C TRP A 129 6.89 7.36 3.80
N LEU A 130 7.99 7.80 4.44
CA LEU A 130 8.65 7.04 5.51
C LEU A 130 7.77 6.91 6.77
N SER A 131 6.93 7.91 7.05
CA SER A 131 5.93 7.81 8.13
C SER A 131 4.86 6.77 7.79
N LEU A 132 4.45 6.68 6.52
CA LEU A 132 3.45 5.69 6.08
C LEU A 132 3.93 4.26 6.31
N SER A 133 5.18 3.95 5.97
CA SER A 133 5.72 2.60 6.17
C SER A 133 5.75 2.22 7.66
N ARG A 134 6.11 3.16 8.53
CA ARG A 134 6.11 2.94 9.99
C ARG A 134 4.70 2.71 10.53
N THR A 135 3.76 3.58 10.17
CA THR A 135 2.35 3.44 10.58
C THR A 135 1.77 2.11 10.09
N LEU A 136 2.14 1.63 8.91
CA LEU A 136 1.68 0.35 8.40
C LEU A 136 2.13 -0.83 9.27
N VAL A 137 3.38 -0.80 9.79
CA VAL A 137 3.89 -1.83 10.71
C VAL A 137 3.12 -1.80 12.04
N GLU A 138 2.74 -0.62 12.53
CA GLU A 138 1.93 -0.47 13.75
C GLU A 138 0.54 -1.12 13.62
N GLN A 139 0.01 -1.27 12.40
CA GLN A 139 -1.29 -1.93 12.12
C GLN A 139 -1.25 -3.46 12.29
N LEU A 140 -0.06 -4.07 12.37
CA LEU A 140 0.05 -5.51 12.65
C LEU A 140 -0.39 -5.85 14.07
N GLY A 141 -0.12 -4.95 15.01
CA GLY A 141 -0.39 -5.14 16.43
C GLY A 141 -1.79 -4.73 16.85
N ARG A 142 -1.95 -4.56 18.17
CA ARG A 142 -3.13 -3.92 18.75
C ARG A 142 -3.01 -2.41 18.54
N PRO A 143 -4.06 -1.73 18.04
CA PRO A 143 -3.98 -0.30 17.80
C PRO A 143 -3.74 0.46 19.12
N PRO A 144 -2.88 1.48 19.14
CA PRO A 144 -2.83 2.41 20.27
C PRO A 144 -4.18 3.09 20.46
N ALA A 145 -4.49 3.46 21.71
CA ALA A 145 -5.78 4.06 22.06
C ALA A 145 -6.07 5.29 21.19
N GLY A 146 -7.22 5.30 20.51
CA GLY A 146 -7.64 6.39 19.63
C GLY A 146 -7.26 6.22 18.15
N THR A 147 -6.63 5.11 17.76
CA THR A 147 -6.42 4.76 16.35
C THR A 147 -7.33 3.61 15.93
N SER A 148 -7.97 3.76 14.77
CA SER A 148 -8.71 2.68 14.12
C SER A 148 -7.76 1.80 13.32
N LEU A 149 -7.99 0.49 13.35
CA LEU A 149 -7.32 -0.42 12.43
C LEU A 149 -7.86 -0.22 11.02
N LEU A 150 -6.96 -0.23 10.04
CA LEU A 150 -7.34 -0.29 8.64
C LEU A 150 -7.84 -1.70 8.27
N PRO A 151 -8.81 -1.81 7.35
CA PRO A 151 -9.20 -3.09 6.78
C PRO A 151 -7.99 -3.83 6.16
N PRO A 152 -7.90 -5.17 6.27
CA PRO A 152 -6.80 -5.94 5.71
C PRO A 152 -6.53 -5.66 4.22
N ALA A 153 -7.59 -5.54 3.41
CA ALA A 153 -7.46 -5.22 1.99
C ALA A 153 -6.72 -3.89 1.74
N THR A 154 -7.06 -2.84 2.50
CA THR A 154 -6.41 -1.54 2.43
C THR A 154 -4.94 -1.62 2.83
N LEU A 155 -4.60 -2.38 3.88
CA LEU A 155 -3.20 -2.61 4.28
C LEU A 155 -2.40 -3.26 3.15
N GLY A 156 -2.99 -4.25 2.46
CA GLY A 156 -2.38 -4.88 1.30
C GLY A 156 -2.12 -3.91 0.15
N GLN A 157 -3.09 -3.04 -0.18
CA GLN A 157 -2.91 -2.05 -1.24
C GLN A 157 -1.83 -1.00 -0.91
N VAL A 158 -1.79 -0.53 0.34
CA VAL A 158 -0.76 0.40 0.81
C VAL A 158 0.61 -0.28 0.82
N MET A 159 0.70 -1.52 1.29
CA MET A 159 1.93 -2.33 1.26
C MET A 159 2.45 -2.51 -0.17
N GLN A 160 1.55 -2.76 -1.12
CA GLN A 160 1.90 -2.82 -2.54
C GLN A 160 2.50 -1.50 -3.02
N ALA A 161 1.88 -0.36 -2.71
CA ALA A 161 2.40 0.96 -3.10
C ALA A 161 3.81 1.21 -2.54
N LEU A 162 4.03 0.90 -1.25
CA LEU A 162 5.33 1.02 -0.61
C LEU A 162 6.38 0.14 -1.31
N CYS A 163 6.09 -1.15 -1.52
CA CYS A 163 7.03 -2.08 -2.14
C CYS A 163 7.32 -1.71 -3.62
N VAL A 164 6.31 -1.30 -4.40
CA VAL A 164 6.48 -0.85 -5.79
C VAL A 164 7.44 0.35 -5.86
N SER A 165 7.34 1.28 -4.89
CA SER A 165 8.21 2.46 -4.88
C SER A 165 9.70 2.11 -4.73
N VAL A 166 10.02 0.96 -4.11
CA VAL A 166 11.41 0.51 -3.89
C VAL A 166 12.13 0.21 -5.20
N ALA A 167 11.42 -0.18 -6.27
CA ALA A 167 12.02 -0.38 -7.60
C ALA A 167 12.71 0.90 -8.15
N ALA A 168 12.37 2.07 -7.61
CA ALA A 168 12.94 3.34 -7.99
C ALA A 168 14.29 3.65 -7.32
N ALA A 169 14.66 2.96 -6.25
CA ALA A 169 15.98 3.11 -5.62
C ALA A 169 17.10 2.64 -6.56
N GLU A 170 18.23 3.34 -6.52
CA GLU A 170 19.31 3.19 -7.51
C GLU A 170 20.24 2.01 -7.20
N ALA A 171 20.52 1.79 -5.91
CA ALA A 171 21.42 0.74 -5.45
C ALA A 171 20.68 -0.56 -5.09
N GLY A 172 21.21 -1.70 -5.56
CA GLY A 172 20.65 -3.02 -5.24
C GLY A 172 20.61 -3.32 -3.74
N GLU A 173 21.68 -2.97 -3.01
CA GLU A 173 21.74 -3.13 -1.55
C GLU A 173 20.69 -2.29 -0.82
N GLN A 174 20.48 -1.04 -1.24
CA GLN A 174 19.46 -0.17 -0.67
C GLN A 174 18.06 -0.75 -0.92
N ARG A 175 17.77 -1.24 -2.13
CA ARG A 175 16.50 -1.90 -2.44
C ARG A 175 16.26 -3.10 -1.53
N GLN A 176 17.26 -3.96 -1.36
CA GLN A 176 17.17 -5.12 -0.47
C GLN A 176 16.86 -4.69 0.96
N ALA A 177 17.58 -3.70 1.49
CA ALA A 177 17.36 -3.21 2.86
C ALA A 177 15.94 -2.67 3.06
N MET A 178 15.42 -1.91 2.10
CA MET A 178 14.06 -1.35 2.17
C MET A 178 12.98 -2.44 2.08
N LEU A 179 13.15 -3.45 1.23
CA LEU A 179 12.23 -4.59 1.17
C LEU A 179 12.25 -5.40 2.46
N VAL A 180 13.43 -5.60 3.07
CA VAL A 180 13.57 -6.25 4.38
C VAL A 180 12.82 -5.48 5.46
N GLU A 181 12.98 -4.16 5.52
CA GLU A 181 12.30 -3.30 6.50
C GLU A 181 10.77 -3.35 6.36
N LEU A 182 10.26 -3.44 5.13
CA LEU A 182 8.82 -3.50 4.86
C LEU A 182 8.22 -4.90 5.08
N ILE A 183 8.88 -5.96 4.58
CA ILE A 183 8.28 -7.30 4.45
C ILE A 183 8.54 -8.19 5.66
N CYS A 184 9.70 -8.05 6.33
CA CYS A 184 10.01 -8.89 7.49
C CYS A 184 9.00 -8.71 8.64
N PRO A 185 8.53 -7.50 9.01
CA PRO A 185 7.57 -7.35 10.10
C PRO A 185 6.27 -8.16 9.92
N PRO A 186 5.51 -8.07 8.81
CA PRO A 186 4.32 -8.90 8.63
C PRO A 186 4.65 -10.40 8.48
N ARG A 187 5.80 -10.74 7.87
CA ARG A 187 6.24 -12.15 7.77
C ARG A 187 6.50 -12.76 9.13
N ASP A 188 7.27 -12.09 9.97
CA ASP A 188 7.67 -12.58 11.28
C ASP A 188 6.48 -12.59 12.24
N HIS A 189 5.59 -11.60 12.14
CA HIS A 189 4.32 -11.60 12.86
C HIS A 189 3.44 -12.79 12.47
N LEU A 190 3.29 -13.05 11.17
CA LEU A 190 2.55 -14.22 10.67
C LEU A 190 3.17 -15.52 11.16
N ALA A 191 4.49 -15.69 11.03
CA ALA A 191 5.20 -16.89 11.47
C ALA A 191 5.00 -17.15 12.98
N ALA A 192 5.06 -16.10 13.80
CA ALA A 192 4.82 -16.20 15.24
C ALA A 192 3.38 -16.61 15.57
N LEU A 193 2.38 -16.07 14.86
CA LEU A 193 0.98 -16.46 15.04
C LEU A 193 0.74 -17.91 14.60
N LEU A 194 1.30 -18.32 13.45
CA LEU A 194 1.19 -19.70 12.96
C LEU A 194 1.84 -20.69 13.94
N ALA A 195 2.96 -20.33 14.56
CA ALA A 195 3.57 -21.15 15.61
C ALA A 195 2.66 -21.31 16.84
N GLN A 196 1.96 -20.25 17.26
CA GLN A 196 1.00 -20.30 18.36
C GLN A 196 -0.22 -21.17 18.04
N VAL A 197 -0.75 -21.07 16.81
CA VAL A 197 -1.87 -21.92 16.36
C VAL A 197 -1.45 -23.40 16.37
N ARG A 198 -0.27 -23.73 15.84
CA ARG A 198 0.25 -25.10 15.83
C ARG A 198 0.49 -25.67 17.23
N ALA A 199 0.91 -24.82 18.18
CA ALA A 199 1.10 -25.23 19.57
C ALA A 199 -0.23 -25.46 20.32
N SER A 200 -1.36 -25.05 19.74
CA SER A 200 -2.69 -25.07 20.36
C SER A 200 -3.61 -26.08 19.64
N PRO A 201 -3.51 -27.38 19.91
CA PRO A 201 -4.25 -28.40 19.16
C PRO A 201 -5.77 -28.33 19.38
N GLY A 202 -6.52 -28.67 18.33
CA GLY A 202 -7.98 -28.83 18.37
C GLY A 202 -8.74 -27.51 18.58
N ALA A 203 -9.71 -27.53 19.49
CA ALA A 203 -10.61 -26.38 19.72
C ALA A 203 -9.88 -25.11 20.19
N ALA A 204 -8.74 -25.23 20.87
CA ALA A 204 -7.97 -24.07 21.35
C ALA A 204 -7.38 -23.25 20.19
N GLY A 205 -6.84 -23.93 19.16
CA GLY A 205 -6.34 -23.28 17.95
C GLY A 205 -7.46 -22.65 17.13
N GLN A 206 -8.61 -23.32 17.02
CA GLN A 206 -9.79 -22.75 16.36
C GLN A 206 -10.30 -21.49 17.06
N VAL A 207 -10.37 -21.48 18.39
CA VAL A 207 -10.77 -20.28 19.16
C VAL A 207 -9.79 -19.12 18.95
N LEU A 208 -8.49 -19.40 18.84
CA LEU A 208 -7.47 -18.38 18.58
C LEU A 208 -7.63 -17.77 17.18
N VAL A 209 -7.96 -18.59 16.19
CA VAL A 209 -8.24 -18.16 14.81
C VAL A 209 -9.57 -17.42 14.71
N SER A 210 -10.63 -17.86 15.38
CA SER A 210 -11.95 -17.20 15.32
C SER A 210 -12.03 -15.89 16.13
N GLY A 211 -10.98 -15.53 16.85
CA GLY A 211 -10.89 -14.32 17.65
C GLY A 211 -9.94 -13.27 17.08
N PRO A 212 -9.28 -12.44 17.94
CA PRO A 212 -8.36 -11.40 17.49
C PRO A 212 -7.11 -11.94 16.75
N GLY A 213 -6.81 -13.23 16.90
CA GLY A 213 -5.73 -13.90 16.18
C GLY A 213 -6.02 -14.04 14.69
N GLY A 214 -7.25 -14.38 14.29
CA GLY A 214 -7.64 -14.46 12.87
C GLY A 214 -7.52 -13.12 12.14
N GLU A 215 -7.97 -12.06 12.80
CA GLU A 215 -7.83 -10.69 12.27
C GLU A 215 -6.35 -10.28 12.09
N ALA A 216 -5.48 -10.65 13.04
CA ALA A 216 -4.05 -10.40 12.92
C ALA A 216 -3.38 -11.23 11.81
N LEU A 217 -3.82 -12.49 11.63
CA LEU A 217 -3.41 -13.33 10.50
C LEU A 217 -3.82 -12.70 9.18
N LEU A 218 -5.08 -12.27 9.05
CA LEU A 218 -5.62 -11.61 7.86
C LEU A 218 -4.79 -10.37 7.48
N ARG A 219 -4.54 -9.46 8.44
CA ARG A 219 -3.72 -8.25 8.19
C ARG A 219 -2.34 -8.61 7.66
N SER A 220 -1.68 -9.59 8.27
CA SER A 220 -0.33 -10.02 7.85
C SER A 220 -0.33 -10.63 6.46
N ILE A 221 -1.30 -11.51 6.17
CA ILE A 221 -1.43 -12.16 4.87
C ILE A 221 -1.72 -11.12 3.78
N HIS A 222 -2.63 -10.18 4.01
CA HIS A 222 -2.93 -9.13 3.03
C HIS A 222 -1.73 -8.19 2.78
N MET A 223 -0.96 -7.84 3.81
CA MET A 223 0.29 -7.09 3.61
C MET A 223 1.27 -7.88 2.75
N LEU A 224 1.44 -9.18 3.01
CA LEU A 224 2.31 -10.03 2.19
C LEU A 224 1.78 -10.23 0.76
N GLN A 225 0.46 -10.26 0.54
CA GLN A 225 -0.13 -10.22 -0.80
C GLN A 225 0.27 -8.94 -1.53
N GLY A 226 0.17 -7.80 -0.85
CA GLY A 226 0.59 -6.50 -1.38
C GLY A 226 2.06 -6.48 -1.80
N ALA A 227 2.93 -6.99 -0.92
CA ALA A 227 4.36 -7.14 -1.22
C ALA A 227 4.60 -8.07 -2.40
N ALA A 228 3.92 -9.23 -2.45
CA ALA A 228 4.06 -10.18 -3.54
C ALA A 228 3.64 -9.60 -4.90
N ARG A 229 2.53 -8.85 -4.95
CA ARG A 229 2.03 -8.15 -6.15
C ARG A 229 2.90 -6.98 -6.59
N ALA A 230 3.76 -6.47 -5.70
CA ALA A 230 4.66 -5.38 -6.01
C ALA A 230 5.96 -5.83 -6.69
N ALA A 231 6.22 -7.14 -6.72
CA ALA A 231 7.41 -7.68 -7.32
C ALA A 231 7.51 -7.31 -8.81
N ASP A 232 8.69 -6.88 -9.22
CA ASP A 232 9.05 -6.60 -10.60
C ASP A 232 10.34 -7.34 -10.99
N PHE A 233 10.80 -7.15 -12.22
CA PHE A 233 12.03 -7.76 -12.72
C PHE A 233 13.27 -7.49 -11.84
N PHE A 234 13.29 -6.40 -11.08
CA PHE A 234 14.44 -6.04 -10.26
C PHE A 234 14.34 -6.50 -8.80
N THR A 235 13.14 -6.85 -8.34
CA THR A 235 12.84 -7.09 -6.93
C THR A 235 12.27 -8.48 -6.67
N TYR A 236 11.90 -9.24 -7.72
CA TYR A 236 11.23 -10.54 -7.58
C TYR A 236 12.01 -11.51 -6.69
N ASP A 237 13.34 -11.61 -6.84
CA ASP A 237 14.16 -12.56 -6.09
C ASP A 237 14.11 -12.25 -4.59
N SER A 238 14.36 -10.99 -4.24
CA SER A 238 14.27 -10.47 -2.88
C SER A 238 12.89 -10.66 -2.26
N VAL A 239 11.82 -10.32 -3.00
CA VAL A 239 10.45 -10.44 -2.51
C VAL A 239 10.08 -11.92 -2.32
N PHE A 240 10.43 -12.78 -3.27
CA PHE A 240 10.16 -14.21 -3.19
C PHE A 240 10.85 -14.82 -1.96
N GLU A 241 12.15 -14.58 -1.78
CA GLU A 241 12.90 -15.15 -0.65
C GLU A 241 12.38 -14.66 0.70
N LEU A 242 11.83 -13.44 0.77
CA LEU A 242 11.22 -12.92 1.98
C LEU A 242 9.84 -13.55 2.25
N VAL A 243 9.03 -13.84 1.22
CA VAL A 243 7.67 -14.38 1.37
C VAL A 243 7.62 -15.91 1.40
N ALA A 244 8.56 -16.60 0.73
CA ALA A 244 8.57 -18.05 0.60
C ALA A 244 8.53 -18.83 1.93
N PRO A 245 9.25 -18.43 3.02
CA PRO A 245 9.21 -19.15 4.27
C PRO A 245 7.80 -19.28 4.87
N VAL A 246 6.95 -18.26 4.72
CA VAL A 246 5.57 -18.35 5.23
C VAL A 246 4.65 -19.13 4.30
N LEU A 247 4.89 -19.10 2.98
CA LEU A 247 4.17 -19.97 2.04
C LEU A 247 4.37 -21.44 2.42
N GLU A 248 5.60 -21.86 2.71
CA GLU A 248 5.92 -23.24 3.10
C GLU A 248 5.28 -23.67 4.44
N ILE A 249 4.87 -22.71 5.29
CA ILE A 249 4.30 -22.94 6.63
C ILE A 249 2.77 -22.90 6.60
N LEU A 250 2.16 -22.07 5.74
CA LEU A 250 0.72 -21.81 5.70
C LEU A 250 -0.16 -23.07 5.52
N PRO A 251 0.16 -24.04 4.64
CA PRO A 251 -0.68 -25.21 4.42
C PRO A 251 -0.96 -26.02 5.69
N GLN A 252 0.02 -26.09 6.59
CA GLN A 252 -0.07 -26.86 7.84
C GLN A 252 -1.07 -26.26 8.85
N VAL A 253 -1.55 -25.03 8.61
CA VAL A 253 -2.50 -24.34 9.49
C VAL A 253 -3.89 -24.24 8.84
N LEU A 254 -4.02 -24.56 7.55
CA LEU A 254 -5.30 -24.47 6.84
C LEU A 254 -6.41 -25.29 7.49
N GLU A 255 -6.09 -26.48 8.03
CA GLU A 255 -7.03 -27.33 8.78
C GLU A 255 -7.73 -26.58 9.94
N HIS A 256 -7.05 -25.61 10.55
CA HIS A 256 -7.57 -24.80 11.66
C HIS A 256 -8.35 -23.57 11.17
N THR A 257 -8.32 -23.28 9.87
CA THR A 257 -8.92 -22.07 9.25
C THR A 257 -10.13 -22.36 8.37
N VAL A 258 -10.50 -23.64 8.17
CA VAL A 258 -11.59 -24.05 7.24
C VAL A 258 -12.92 -23.37 7.56
N GLU A 259 -13.20 -23.12 8.84
CA GLU A 259 -14.43 -22.45 9.28
C GLU A 259 -14.39 -20.92 9.10
N HIS A 260 -13.23 -20.35 8.76
CA HIS A 260 -13.02 -18.92 8.57
C HIS A 260 -12.77 -18.59 7.10
N HIS A 261 -13.86 -18.48 6.32
CA HIS A 261 -13.82 -18.32 4.86
C HIS A 261 -12.89 -17.21 4.38
N ASP A 262 -12.89 -16.04 5.03
CA ASP A 262 -12.03 -14.92 4.64
C ASP A 262 -10.54 -15.24 4.77
N LEU A 263 -10.16 -16.00 5.81
CA LEU A 263 -8.78 -16.38 6.06
C LEU A 263 -8.33 -17.44 5.05
N THR A 264 -9.16 -18.45 4.79
CA THR A 264 -8.88 -19.44 3.73
C THR A 264 -8.73 -18.75 2.38
N ALA A 265 -9.63 -17.82 2.04
CA ALA A 265 -9.55 -17.04 0.81
C ALA A 265 -8.26 -16.21 0.75
N ALA A 266 -7.89 -15.52 1.84
CA ALA A 266 -6.67 -14.73 1.91
C ALA A 266 -5.41 -15.59 1.73
N VAL A 267 -5.36 -16.80 2.30
CA VAL A 267 -4.24 -17.73 2.08
C VAL A 267 -4.13 -18.08 0.60
N VAL A 268 -5.21 -18.54 -0.04
CA VAL A 268 -5.19 -18.89 -1.47
C VAL A 268 -4.80 -17.68 -2.33
N GLN A 269 -5.33 -16.49 -2.01
CA GLN A 269 -5.02 -15.26 -2.73
C GLN A 269 -3.55 -14.82 -2.58
N LEU A 270 -2.86 -15.22 -1.50
CA LEU A 270 -1.41 -15.01 -1.37
C LEU A 270 -0.63 -15.88 -2.37
N TYR A 271 -1.01 -17.14 -2.54
CA TYR A 271 -0.42 -18.01 -3.56
C TYR A 271 -0.69 -17.48 -4.97
N VAL A 272 -1.91 -17.04 -5.25
CA VAL A 272 -2.27 -16.40 -6.54
C VAL A 272 -1.43 -15.15 -6.77
N ALA A 273 -1.28 -14.28 -5.78
CA ALA A 273 -0.47 -13.07 -5.88
C ALA A 273 1.00 -13.36 -6.25
N VAL A 274 1.61 -14.39 -5.63
CA VAL A 274 2.97 -14.83 -5.96
C VAL A 274 3.01 -15.44 -7.37
N ALA A 275 2.02 -16.25 -7.72
CA ALA A 275 1.94 -16.90 -9.02
C ALA A 275 1.87 -15.87 -10.16
N GLU A 276 0.95 -14.91 -10.06
CA GLU A 276 0.73 -13.89 -11.09
C GLU A 276 1.91 -12.93 -11.25
N ALA A 277 2.53 -12.52 -10.13
CA ALA A 277 3.56 -11.49 -10.16
C ALA A 277 4.98 -12.03 -10.37
N GLN A 278 5.28 -13.27 -9.96
CA GLN A 278 6.67 -13.72 -9.81
C GLN A 278 7.04 -14.97 -10.60
N VAL A 279 6.11 -15.88 -10.91
CA VAL A 279 6.44 -17.19 -11.52
C VAL A 279 7.21 -17.08 -12.83
N SER A 280 6.97 -16.03 -13.62
CA SER A 280 7.72 -15.78 -14.86
C SER A 280 9.21 -15.47 -14.66
N TYR A 281 9.61 -15.12 -13.44
CA TYR A 281 10.98 -14.70 -13.09
C TYR A 281 11.72 -15.71 -12.20
N LEU A 282 10.99 -16.64 -11.57
CA LEU A 282 11.59 -17.58 -10.60
C LEU A 282 12.60 -18.52 -11.26
N SER A 283 13.67 -18.79 -10.53
CA SER A 283 14.61 -19.86 -10.89
C SER A 283 13.97 -21.25 -10.77
N ALA A 284 14.61 -22.28 -11.33
CA ALA A 284 14.14 -23.67 -11.20
C ALA A 284 14.03 -24.11 -9.72
N ALA A 285 14.97 -23.69 -8.87
CA ALA A 285 14.95 -24.00 -7.44
C ALA A 285 13.77 -23.31 -6.73
N GLN A 286 13.54 -22.03 -6.99
CA GLN A 286 12.42 -21.26 -6.42
C GLN A 286 11.07 -21.77 -6.91
N THR A 287 10.96 -22.10 -8.20
CA THR A 287 9.78 -22.72 -8.78
C THR A 287 9.49 -24.07 -8.11
N GLY A 288 10.52 -24.88 -7.85
CA GLY A 288 10.39 -26.13 -7.11
C GLY A 288 9.85 -25.94 -5.69
N ARG A 289 10.36 -24.93 -4.96
CA ARG A 289 9.85 -24.56 -3.63
C ARG A 289 8.40 -24.10 -3.66
N PHE A 290 8.07 -23.19 -4.57
CA PHE A 290 6.72 -22.67 -4.72
C PHE A 290 5.72 -23.78 -5.08
N ASN A 291 6.06 -24.63 -6.06
CA ASN A 291 5.23 -25.77 -6.44
C ASN A 291 5.06 -26.77 -5.29
N GLY A 292 6.13 -27.02 -4.51
CA GLY A 292 6.05 -27.85 -3.31
C GLY A 292 5.05 -27.31 -2.28
N ALA A 293 5.07 -25.99 -2.04
CA ALA A 293 4.12 -25.33 -1.16
C ALA A 293 2.67 -25.38 -1.72
N CYS A 294 2.49 -25.14 -3.03
CA CYS A 294 1.19 -25.25 -3.69
C CYS A 294 0.61 -26.67 -3.59
N LEU A 295 1.44 -27.71 -3.73
CA LEU A 295 0.98 -29.10 -3.62
C LEU A 295 0.55 -29.48 -2.21
N GLN A 296 1.14 -28.87 -1.18
CA GLN A 296 0.71 -29.06 0.21
C GLN A 296 -0.61 -28.35 0.53
N LEU A 297 -1.00 -27.36 -0.30
CA LEU A 297 -2.26 -26.63 -0.16
C LEU A 297 -3.48 -27.43 -0.62
N LEU A 298 -3.28 -28.39 -1.53
CA LEU A 298 -4.30 -29.22 -2.17
C LEU A 298 -4.59 -30.48 -1.35
#